data_AF-A0A0G1ZDL5-F1
#
_entry.id   AF-A0A0G1ZDL5-F1
#
_cell.length_a   1.000
_cell.length_b   1.000
_cell.length_c   1.000
_cell.angle_alpha   90.00
_cell.angle_beta   90.00
_cell.angle_gamma   90.00
#
_symmetry.space_group_name_H-M   'P 1'
#
loop_
_entity.id
_entity.type
_entity.pdbx_description
1 polymer ?
#
loop_
_entity_poly.entity_id
_entity_poly.type
_entity_poly.pdbx_seq_one_letter_code
_entity_poly.pdbx_strand_id
1 'polypeptide(L)'
;MKKLNSIALTALTALFAFSGIAFAQDAAQPPGTPAPQDSSNSKVIKEKRADLREAVKNILGNFKTESKDLRIETKEKMREATTSTERREIKKGAIEERKDLIETRKAGLVEIKDQRKELVEERKEGKAEMRDQRKELARQHGNAMGQRFGVAIKQFDNLSARIQSRIDKLKSAGIETNSAESALNTAKLAMEQAKTDAKALSDLVAQVNSTSDARALRPQIEAAVKVVNASIKSAHKALEYAGKALIVLSRPTKPATSTLPTIQ
;
A
#
# COMPACT_ATOMS: atom_id res chain seq x y z
N MET A 1 -25.77 -23.65 41.10
CA MET A 1 -25.49 -22.53 40.18
C MET A 1 -24.76 -23.08 38.97
N LYS A 2 -25.30 -22.88 37.75
CA LYS A 2 -24.92 -23.56 36.52
C LYS A 2 -23.84 -22.79 35.73
N LYS A 3 -22.82 -23.54 35.34
CA LYS A 3 -21.77 -23.41 34.30
C LYS A 3 -21.80 -22.18 33.37
N LEU A 4 -20.62 -21.59 33.14
CA LEU A 4 -20.23 -21.02 31.85
C LEU A 4 -18.85 -21.57 31.47
N ASN A 5 -18.81 -22.29 30.35
CA ASN A 5 -17.66 -23.00 29.80
C ASN A 5 -16.77 -22.03 28.99
N SER A 6 -15.46 -22.12 29.20
CA SER A 6 -14.44 -21.55 28.31
C SER A 6 -14.46 -22.27 26.96
N ILE A 7 -14.77 -21.56 25.88
CA ILE A 7 -14.57 -22.04 24.52
C ILE A 7 -13.18 -21.59 24.08
N ALA A 8 -12.24 -22.54 24.11
CA ALA A 8 -10.94 -22.42 23.47
C ALA A 8 -11.13 -22.54 21.95
N LEU A 9 -10.77 -21.48 21.21
CA LEU A 9 -10.78 -21.46 19.76
C LEU A 9 -9.40 -21.91 19.26
N THR A 10 -9.26 -23.20 18.99
CA THR A 10 -8.05 -23.82 18.42
C THR A 10 -8.05 -23.57 16.90
N ALA A 11 -7.20 -22.66 16.43
CA ALA A 11 -6.97 -22.46 15.01
C ALA A 11 -5.95 -23.50 14.49
N LEU A 12 -6.44 -24.43 13.68
CA LEU A 12 -5.68 -25.49 13.02
C LEU A 12 -4.93 -24.90 11.80
N THR A 13 -3.64 -24.63 11.95
CA THR A 13 -2.75 -24.21 10.86
C THR A 13 -2.36 -25.43 10.01
N ALA A 14 -3.03 -25.61 8.87
CA ALA A 14 -2.64 -26.60 7.87
C ALA A 14 -1.53 -26.03 6.97
N LEU A 15 -0.32 -26.58 7.14
CA LEU A 15 0.89 -26.25 6.39
C LEU A 15 0.86 -26.99 5.04
N PHE A 16 0.35 -26.36 3.99
CA PHE A 16 0.44 -26.90 2.62
C PHE A 16 1.82 -26.57 2.02
N ALA A 17 2.70 -27.56 2.04
CA ALA A 17 3.92 -27.58 1.25
C ALA A 17 3.56 -27.81 -0.24
N PHE A 18 3.46 -26.75 -1.02
CA PHE A 18 3.44 -26.83 -2.48
C PHE A 18 4.87 -26.82 -3.01
N SER A 19 5.31 -27.97 -3.50
CA SER A 19 6.51 -28.12 -4.32
C SER A 19 6.32 -27.39 -5.66
N GLY A 20 7.23 -26.45 -5.93
CA GLY A 20 7.18 -25.57 -7.09
C GLY A 20 7.45 -26.29 -8.40
N ILE A 21 6.47 -26.24 -9.31
CA ILE A 21 6.69 -26.42 -10.75
C ILE A 21 7.11 -25.05 -11.28
N ALA A 22 8.34 -24.95 -11.78
CA ALA A 22 8.85 -23.78 -12.48
C ALA A 22 8.19 -23.68 -13.87
N PHE A 23 7.09 -22.94 -13.97
CA PHE A 23 6.55 -22.50 -15.25
C PHE A 23 7.38 -21.30 -15.75
N ALA A 24 8.16 -21.52 -16.80
CA ALA A 24 8.72 -20.45 -17.62
C ALA A 24 7.55 -19.76 -18.34
N GLN A 25 7.16 -18.60 -17.82
CA GLN A 25 6.10 -17.78 -18.37
C GLN A 25 6.72 -16.70 -19.25
N ASP A 26 6.36 -16.73 -20.53
CA ASP A 26 6.67 -15.70 -21.53
C ASP A 26 6.29 -14.31 -20.98
N ALA A 27 7.31 -13.47 -20.85
CA ALA A 27 7.28 -12.25 -20.04
C ALA A 27 6.55 -11.13 -20.78
N ALA A 28 5.22 -11.14 -20.71
CA ALA A 28 4.44 -9.93 -20.90
C ALA A 28 4.95 -8.87 -19.91
N GLN A 29 5.56 -7.82 -20.45
CA GLN A 29 6.11 -6.69 -19.72
C GLN A 29 5.06 -6.19 -18.72
N PRO A 30 5.30 -6.25 -17.40
CA PRO A 30 4.32 -5.82 -16.43
C PRO A 30 3.98 -4.35 -16.67
N PRO A 31 2.70 -3.95 -16.61
CA PRO A 31 2.30 -2.55 -16.75
C PRO A 31 3.14 -1.73 -15.77
N GLY A 32 3.92 -0.81 -16.34
CA GLY A 32 5.00 -0.11 -15.64
C GLY A 32 4.53 0.36 -14.28
N THR A 33 5.13 -0.22 -13.23
CA THR A 33 4.97 0.27 -11.87
C THR A 33 5.29 1.75 -11.92
N PRO A 34 4.33 2.68 -11.65
CA PRO A 34 4.62 4.10 -11.72
C PRO A 34 5.80 4.37 -10.80
N ALA A 35 6.89 4.84 -11.40
CA ALA A 35 8.12 5.12 -10.68
C ALA A 35 7.77 6.01 -9.48
N PRO A 36 8.31 5.73 -8.28
CA PRO A 36 7.98 6.51 -7.09
C PRO A 36 8.39 7.97 -7.31
N GLN A 37 7.42 8.82 -7.67
CA GLN A 37 7.60 10.26 -7.84
C GLN A 37 7.89 10.98 -6.50
N ASP A 38 7.93 10.24 -5.38
CA ASP A 38 8.17 10.71 -4.01
C ASP A 38 9.62 11.20 -3.74
N SER A 39 10.50 11.21 -4.76
CA SER A 39 11.90 11.62 -4.59
C SER A 39 12.13 13.14 -4.67
N SER A 40 11.22 13.91 -5.27
CA SER A 40 11.40 15.36 -5.46
C SER A 40 11.30 16.09 -4.12
N ASN A 41 10.21 15.90 -3.37
CA ASN A 41 10.00 16.61 -2.10
C ASN A 41 11.04 16.24 -1.03
N SER A 42 11.49 14.98 -0.99
CA SER A 42 12.56 14.60 -0.06
C SER A 42 13.92 15.22 -0.42
N LYS A 43 14.20 15.49 -1.70
CA LYS A 43 15.44 16.16 -2.11
C LYS A 43 15.40 17.64 -1.74
N VAL A 44 14.30 18.32 -2.06
CA VAL A 44 14.07 19.74 -1.71
C VAL A 44 14.21 19.97 -0.20
N ILE A 45 13.60 19.12 0.64
CA ILE A 45 13.72 19.25 2.10
C ILE A 45 15.16 19.02 2.59
N LYS A 46 15.92 18.13 1.93
CA LYS A 46 17.33 17.88 2.29
C LYS A 46 18.22 19.06 1.91
N GLU A 47 18.00 19.65 0.75
CA GLU A 47 18.69 20.86 0.26
C GLU A 47 18.43 22.04 1.20
N LYS A 48 17.15 22.38 1.46
CA LYS A 48 16.79 23.44 2.43
C LYS A 48 17.45 23.26 3.81
N ARG A 49 17.62 22.01 4.27
CA ARG A 49 18.31 21.71 5.54
C ARG A 49 19.82 21.88 5.48
N ALA A 50 20.44 21.60 4.34
CA ALA A 50 21.85 21.85 4.13
C ALA A 50 22.10 23.37 4.15
N ASP A 51 21.26 24.13 3.44
CA ASP A 51 21.33 25.60 3.37
C ASP A 51 21.17 26.22 4.76
N LEU A 52 20.19 25.77 5.55
CA LEU A 52 20.00 26.24 6.93
C LEU A 52 21.22 25.93 7.82
N ARG A 53 21.86 24.76 7.65
CA ARG A 53 23.06 24.41 8.43
C ARG A 53 24.24 25.28 8.04
N GLU A 54 24.38 25.56 6.76
CA GLU A 54 25.41 26.45 6.24
C GLU A 54 25.19 27.89 6.73
N ALA A 55 23.96 28.40 6.69
CA ALA A 55 23.59 29.69 7.24
C ALA A 55 23.93 29.82 8.73
N VAL A 56 23.61 28.81 9.56
CA VAL A 56 24.02 28.79 10.97
C VAL A 56 25.53 28.83 11.11
N LYS A 57 26.26 28.02 10.32
CA LYS A 57 27.72 27.96 10.38
C LYS A 57 28.34 29.30 10.01
N ASN A 58 27.79 29.99 9.00
CA ASN A 58 28.27 31.29 8.55
C ASN A 58 28.00 32.38 9.60
N ILE A 59 26.80 32.43 10.19
CA ILE A 59 26.49 33.39 11.27
C ILE A 59 27.43 33.19 12.47
N LEU A 60 27.66 31.94 12.88
CA LEU A 60 28.56 31.65 14.00
C LEU A 60 30.03 31.90 13.65
N GLY A 61 30.43 31.67 12.39
CA GLY A 61 31.75 31.97 11.87
C GLY A 61 32.04 33.46 11.89
N ASN A 62 31.17 34.25 11.26
CA ASN A 62 31.28 35.70 11.15
C ASN A 62 31.26 36.37 12.54
N PHE A 63 30.36 35.98 13.43
CA PHE A 63 30.34 36.50 14.79
C PHE A 63 31.65 36.20 15.56
N LYS A 64 32.26 35.04 15.31
CA LYS A 64 33.53 34.66 15.96
C LYS A 64 34.70 35.46 15.42
N THR A 65 34.72 35.79 14.13
CA THR A 65 35.76 36.65 13.54
C THR A 65 35.57 38.09 13.98
N GLU A 66 34.38 38.67 13.80
CA GLU A 66 34.05 40.04 14.19
C GLU A 66 34.30 40.29 15.68
N SER A 67 33.92 39.35 16.56
CA SER A 67 34.19 39.49 18.00
C SER A 67 35.67 39.40 18.36
N LYS A 68 36.50 38.70 17.57
CA LYS A 68 37.95 38.66 17.78
C LYS A 68 38.59 39.95 17.30
N ASP A 69 38.18 40.42 16.13
CA ASP A 69 38.71 41.63 15.51
C ASP A 69 38.40 42.84 16.37
N LEU A 70 37.16 42.97 16.85
CA LEU A 70 36.75 43.98 17.82
C LEU A 70 37.63 43.96 19.09
N ARG A 71 37.98 42.77 19.59
CA ARG A 71 38.84 42.63 20.77
C ARG A 71 40.28 43.07 20.51
N ILE A 72 40.82 42.75 19.33
CA ILE A 72 42.17 43.16 18.91
C ILE A 72 42.21 44.67 18.75
N GLU A 73 41.28 45.24 18.00
CA GLU A 73 41.16 46.68 17.75
C GLU A 73 40.99 47.47 19.06
N THR A 74 40.10 47.01 19.95
CA THR A 74 39.93 47.63 21.28
C THR A 74 41.23 47.60 22.08
N LYS A 75 42.01 46.51 21.99
CA LYS A 75 43.28 46.37 22.70
C LYS A 75 44.36 47.30 22.15
N GLU A 76 44.40 47.50 20.83
CA GLU A 76 45.31 48.44 20.17
C GLU A 76 44.96 49.88 20.53
N LYS A 77 43.70 50.30 20.37
CA LYS A 77 43.22 51.63 20.80
C LYS A 77 43.53 51.90 22.28
N MET A 78 43.36 50.91 23.14
CA MET A 78 43.68 51.03 24.58
C MET A 78 45.18 51.20 24.89
N ARG A 79 46.07 50.70 24.02
CA ARG A 79 47.52 50.89 24.16
C ARG A 79 47.94 52.30 23.74
N GLU A 80 47.30 52.83 22.71
CA GLU A 80 47.54 54.18 22.18
C GLU A 80 46.98 55.28 23.08
N ALA A 81 45.91 54.99 23.82
CA ALA A 81 45.30 55.94 24.75
C ALA A 81 46.25 56.32 25.89
N THR A 82 46.53 57.62 25.98
CA THR A 82 47.47 58.22 26.94
C THR A 82 46.78 58.62 28.25
N THR A 83 45.48 58.91 28.20
CA THR A 83 44.70 59.33 29.36
C THR A 83 43.73 58.25 29.85
N SER A 84 43.37 58.33 31.13
CA SER A 84 42.39 57.40 31.74
C SER A 84 40.98 57.60 31.16
N THR A 85 40.64 58.82 30.78
CA THR A 85 39.35 59.19 30.18
C THR A 85 39.17 58.59 28.79
N GLU A 86 40.18 58.69 27.91
CA GLU A 86 40.19 58.04 26.59
C GLU A 86 39.99 56.52 26.70
N ARG A 87 40.69 55.89 27.65
CA ARG A 87 40.55 54.44 27.91
C ARG A 87 39.14 54.05 28.34
N ARG A 88 38.44 54.92 29.08
CA ARG A 88 37.05 54.69 29.50
C ARG A 88 36.09 54.80 28.33
N GLU A 89 36.31 55.76 27.44
CA GLU A 89 35.49 55.96 26.23
C GLU A 89 35.67 54.81 25.24
N ILE A 90 36.92 54.37 24.98
CA ILE A 90 37.20 53.22 24.11
C ILE A 90 36.52 51.95 24.64
N LYS A 91 36.58 51.70 25.96
CA LYS A 91 35.86 50.56 26.57
C LYS A 91 34.35 50.68 26.40
N LYS A 92 33.79 51.89 26.52
CA LYS A 92 32.36 52.11 26.36
C LYS A 92 31.92 51.85 24.92
N GLY A 93 32.65 52.38 23.93
CA GLY A 93 32.40 52.12 22.51
C GLY A 93 32.48 50.63 22.16
N ALA A 94 33.52 49.93 22.62
CA ALA A 94 33.66 48.49 22.40
C ALA A 94 32.54 47.66 23.05
N ILE A 95 31.95 48.14 24.16
CA ILE A 95 30.78 47.50 24.77
C ILE A 95 29.53 47.70 23.90
N GLU A 96 29.35 48.90 23.33
CA GLU A 96 28.23 49.21 22.43
C GLU A 96 28.32 48.41 21.14
N GLU A 97 29.47 48.41 20.45
CA GLU A 97 29.70 47.60 19.24
C GLU A 97 29.51 46.10 19.51
N ARG A 98 29.95 45.61 20.68
CA ARG A 98 29.72 44.22 21.08
C ARG A 98 28.23 43.91 21.29
N LYS A 99 27.45 44.86 21.81
CA LYS A 99 25.99 44.69 21.95
C LYS A 99 25.35 44.57 20.58
N ASP A 100 25.73 45.43 19.64
CA ASP A 100 25.20 45.41 18.27
C ASP A 100 25.51 44.07 17.58
N LEU A 101 26.75 43.58 17.67
CA LEU A 101 27.12 42.24 17.16
C LEU A 101 26.28 41.11 17.78
N ILE A 102 25.99 41.20 19.08
CA ILE A 102 25.13 40.23 19.77
C ILE A 102 23.68 40.34 19.27
N GLU A 103 23.18 41.54 19.01
CA GLU A 103 21.84 41.77 18.48
C GLU A 103 21.70 41.25 17.04
N THR A 104 22.66 41.54 16.16
CA THR A 104 22.70 41.00 14.79
C THR A 104 22.72 39.48 14.80
N ARG A 105 23.57 38.88 15.65
CA ARG A 105 23.60 37.42 15.81
C ARG A 105 22.26 36.87 16.30
N LYS A 106 21.64 37.52 17.29
CA LYS A 106 20.33 37.10 17.82
C LYS A 106 19.26 37.16 16.73
N ALA A 107 19.22 38.25 15.96
CA ALA A 107 18.28 38.41 14.85
C ALA A 107 18.42 37.29 13.82
N GLY A 108 19.65 37.01 13.35
CA GLY A 108 19.90 35.93 12.41
C GLY A 108 19.57 34.53 12.95
N LEU A 109 19.79 34.29 14.25
CA LEU A 109 19.37 33.03 14.88
C LEU A 109 17.84 32.89 15.03
N VAL A 110 17.12 34.00 15.23
CA VAL A 110 15.66 34.01 15.27
C VAL A 110 15.09 33.68 13.88
N GLU A 111 15.61 34.32 12.83
CA GLU A 111 15.18 34.05 11.45
C GLU A 111 15.39 32.57 11.07
N ILE A 112 16.56 32.00 11.34
CA ILE A 112 16.83 30.58 11.10
C ILE A 112 15.89 29.68 11.92
N LYS A 113 15.58 30.07 13.16
CA LYS A 113 14.65 29.30 14.01
C LYS A 113 13.26 29.29 13.40
N ASP A 114 12.80 30.40 12.82
CA ASP A 114 11.49 30.50 12.19
C ASP A 114 11.45 29.74 10.87
N GLN A 115 12.46 29.85 10.01
CA GLN A 115 12.61 29.02 8.81
C GLN A 115 12.63 27.52 9.14
N ARG A 116 13.26 27.14 10.26
CA ARG A 116 13.24 25.74 10.72
C ARG A 116 11.85 25.29 11.17
N LYS A 117 11.06 26.15 11.81
CA LYS A 117 9.68 25.83 12.18
C LYS A 117 8.82 25.65 10.93
N GLU A 118 8.91 26.57 9.98
CA GLU A 118 8.19 26.48 8.70
C GLU A 118 8.50 25.17 7.97
N LEU A 119 9.77 24.79 7.86
CA LEU A 119 10.18 23.52 7.23
C LEU A 119 9.63 22.29 7.99
N VAL A 120 9.51 22.37 9.32
CA VAL A 120 8.91 21.29 10.12
C VAL A 120 7.40 21.17 9.86
N GLU A 121 6.68 22.30 9.77
CA GLU A 121 5.25 22.31 9.46
C GLU A 121 4.98 21.87 8.01
N GLU A 122 5.71 22.39 7.01
CA GLU A 122 5.65 21.94 5.60
C GLU A 122 5.83 20.42 5.49
N ARG A 123 6.76 19.86 6.28
CA ARG A 123 6.98 18.41 6.32
C ARG A 123 5.83 17.64 6.97
N LYS A 124 5.19 18.20 8.00
CA LYS A 124 4.04 17.55 8.65
C LYS A 124 2.83 17.54 7.72
N GLU A 125 2.56 18.67 7.07
CA GLU A 125 1.49 18.81 6.09
C GLU A 125 1.69 17.86 4.90
N GLY A 126 2.88 17.88 4.28
CA GLY A 126 3.18 16.97 3.17
C GLY A 126 3.08 15.49 3.58
N LYS A 127 3.42 15.14 4.82
CA LYS A 127 3.22 13.76 5.33
C LYS A 127 1.74 13.42 5.52
N ALA A 128 0.93 14.35 5.99
CA ALA A 128 -0.50 14.16 6.16
C ALA A 128 -1.17 13.96 4.80
N GLU A 129 -0.85 14.82 3.83
CA GLU A 129 -1.37 14.73 2.46
C GLU A 129 -0.99 13.40 1.81
N MET A 130 0.28 12.99 1.87
CA MET A 130 0.72 11.71 1.34
C MET A 130 0.07 10.52 2.04
N ARG A 131 -0.24 10.62 3.33
CA ARG A 131 -0.97 9.59 4.06
C ARG A 131 -2.40 9.48 3.52
N ASP A 132 -3.07 10.59 3.27
CA ASP A 132 -4.45 10.60 2.81
C ASP A 132 -4.57 10.19 1.34
N GLN A 133 -3.65 10.64 0.48
CA GLN A 133 -3.54 10.16 -0.89
C GLN A 133 -3.36 8.63 -0.95
N ARG A 134 -2.51 8.07 -0.09
CA ARG A 134 -2.32 6.60 -0.02
C ARG A 134 -3.58 5.86 0.43
N LYS A 135 -4.36 6.42 1.37
CA LYS A 135 -5.65 5.83 1.77
C LYS A 135 -6.63 5.85 0.60
N GLU A 136 -6.70 6.96 -0.11
CA GLU A 136 -7.61 7.13 -1.22
C GLU A 136 -7.28 6.17 -2.35
N LEU A 137 -6.00 6.06 -2.73
CA LEU A 137 -5.55 5.07 -3.71
C LEU A 137 -5.86 3.64 -3.28
N ALA A 138 -5.70 3.30 -1.99
CA ALA A 138 -6.04 1.98 -1.47
C ALA A 138 -7.54 1.68 -1.59
N ARG A 139 -8.41 2.66 -1.29
CA ARG A 139 -9.87 2.54 -1.47
C ARG A 139 -10.24 2.39 -2.93
N GLN A 140 -9.73 3.25 -3.80
CA GLN A 140 -10.01 3.22 -5.23
C GLN A 140 -9.61 1.87 -5.84
N HIS A 141 -8.39 1.41 -5.56
CA HIS A 141 -7.91 0.14 -6.04
C HIS A 141 -8.71 -1.04 -5.48
N GLY A 142 -8.99 -1.02 -4.17
CA GLY A 142 -9.81 -2.04 -3.51
C GLY A 142 -11.22 -2.14 -4.09
N ASN A 143 -11.90 -1.01 -4.28
CA ASN A 143 -13.24 -0.93 -4.86
C ASN A 143 -13.25 -1.39 -6.32
N ALA A 144 -12.28 -0.96 -7.13
CA ALA A 144 -12.17 -1.38 -8.53
C ALA A 144 -11.99 -2.90 -8.64
N MET A 145 -11.17 -3.51 -7.77
CA MET A 145 -11.01 -4.97 -7.73
C MET A 145 -12.29 -5.66 -7.24
N GLY A 146 -12.93 -5.15 -6.18
CA GLY A 146 -14.20 -5.67 -5.68
C GLY A 146 -15.30 -5.69 -6.75
N GLN A 147 -15.41 -4.63 -7.56
CA GLN A 147 -16.36 -4.56 -8.68
C GLN A 147 -16.06 -5.63 -9.75
N ARG A 148 -14.78 -5.78 -10.17
CA ARG A 148 -14.38 -6.79 -11.15
C ARG A 148 -14.70 -8.20 -10.69
N PHE A 149 -14.40 -8.51 -9.43
CA PHE A 149 -14.71 -9.79 -8.82
C PHE A 149 -16.21 -10.03 -8.70
N GLY A 150 -17.00 -9.00 -8.33
CA GLY A 150 -18.45 -9.07 -8.31
C GLY A 150 -19.06 -9.38 -9.68
N VAL A 151 -18.51 -8.80 -10.76
CA VAL A 151 -18.95 -9.12 -12.14
C VAL A 151 -18.65 -10.58 -12.49
N ALA A 152 -17.44 -11.07 -12.17
CA ALA A 152 -17.08 -12.47 -12.42
C ALA A 152 -17.99 -13.45 -11.67
N ILE A 153 -18.29 -13.18 -10.39
CA ILE A 153 -19.20 -14.00 -9.58
C ILE A 153 -20.61 -14.04 -10.21
N LYS A 154 -21.15 -12.91 -10.67
CA LYS A 154 -22.44 -12.88 -11.37
C LYS A 154 -22.44 -13.72 -12.65
N GLN A 155 -21.35 -13.70 -13.40
CA GLN A 155 -21.21 -14.56 -14.59
C GLN A 155 -21.18 -16.05 -14.21
N PHE A 156 -20.54 -16.40 -13.10
CA PHE A 156 -20.52 -17.77 -12.57
C PHE A 156 -21.91 -18.23 -12.13
N ASP A 157 -22.68 -17.39 -11.44
CA ASP A 157 -24.07 -17.70 -11.06
C ASP A 157 -24.93 -17.98 -12.30
N ASN A 158 -24.82 -17.14 -13.34
CA ASN A 158 -25.52 -17.35 -14.61
C ASN A 158 -25.10 -18.65 -15.32
N LEU A 159 -23.81 -18.96 -15.35
CA LEU A 159 -23.31 -20.19 -15.98
C LEU A 159 -23.75 -21.44 -15.21
N SER A 160 -23.69 -21.39 -13.87
CA SER A 160 -24.15 -22.46 -12.97
C SER A 160 -25.64 -22.75 -13.18
N ALA A 161 -26.48 -21.71 -13.28
CA ALA A 161 -27.92 -21.86 -13.57
C ALA A 161 -28.17 -22.51 -14.95
N ARG A 162 -27.40 -22.14 -15.97
CA ARG A 162 -27.50 -22.75 -17.31
C ARG A 162 -27.08 -24.22 -17.30
N ILE A 163 -26.03 -24.57 -16.55
CA ILE A 163 -25.58 -25.96 -16.38
C ILE A 163 -26.66 -26.77 -15.67
N GLN A 164 -27.21 -26.26 -14.57
CA GLN A 164 -28.32 -26.90 -13.85
C GLN A 164 -29.51 -27.17 -14.78
N SER A 165 -29.98 -26.16 -15.51
CA SER A 165 -31.10 -26.33 -16.45
C SER A 165 -30.85 -27.40 -17.51
N ARG A 166 -29.60 -27.55 -17.99
CA ARG A 166 -29.24 -28.61 -18.95
C ARG A 166 -29.22 -30.00 -18.29
N ILE A 167 -28.72 -30.10 -17.07
CA ILE A 167 -28.79 -31.33 -16.27
C ILE A 167 -30.25 -31.76 -16.11
N ASP A 168 -31.13 -30.84 -15.72
CA ASP A 168 -32.55 -31.14 -15.51
C ASP A 168 -33.21 -31.66 -16.79
N LYS A 169 -32.90 -31.07 -17.94
CA LYS A 169 -33.38 -31.54 -19.25
C LYS A 169 -32.90 -32.95 -19.61
N LEU A 170 -31.62 -33.27 -19.36
CA LEU A 170 -31.07 -34.61 -19.61
C LEU A 170 -31.72 -35.65 -18.68
N LYS A 171 -31.95 -35.28 -17.42
CA LYS A 171 -32.63 -36.11 -16.44
C LYS A 171 -34.07 -36.42 -16.87
N SER A 172 -34.80 -35.43 -17.36
CA SER A 172 -36.14 -35.63 -17.95
C SER A 172 -36.14 -36.53 -19.19
N ALA A 173 -35.02 -36.62 -19.91
CA ALA A 173 -34.83 -37.54 -21.03
C ALA A 173 -34.41 -38.96 -20.59
N GLY A 174 -34.31 -39.23 -19.28
CA GLY A 174 -33.88 -40.53 -18.76
C GLY A 174 -32.38 -40.80 -18.86
N ILE A 175 -31.56 -39.77 -19.07
CA ILE A 175 -30.10 -39.90 -19.10
C ILE A 175 -29.56 -39.77 -17.67
N GLU A 176 -28.66 -40.67 -17.27
CA GLU A 176 -28.00 -40.63 -15.96
C GLU A 176 -27.06 -39.41 -15.84
N THR A 177 -27.34 -38.51 -14.89
CA THR A 177 -26.66 -37.21 -14.73
C THR A 177 -25.71 -37.11 -13.53
N ASN A 178 -25.49 -38.21 -12.78
CA ASN A 178 -24.80 -38.20 -11.49
C ASN A 178 -23.43 -37.50 -11.50
N SER A 179 -22.63 -37.71 -12.55
CA SER A 179 -21.30 -37.08 -12.67
C SER A 179 -21.36 -35.57 -12.89
N ALA A 180 -22.31 -35.08 -13.69
CA ALA A 180 -22.51 -33.65 -13.93
C ALA A 180 -23.09 -32.94 -12.70
N GLU A 181 -24.02 -33.59 -11.98
CA GLU A 181 -24.57 -33.09 -10.72
C GLU A 181 -23.48 -32.94 -9.66
N SER A 182 -22.63 -33.96 -9.48
CA SER A 182 -21.50 -33.92 -8.56
C SER A 182 -20.52 -32.78 -8.91
N ALA A 183 -20.13 -32.68 -10.18
CA ALA A 183 -19.24 -31.62 -10.66
C ALA A 183 -19.81 -30.21 -10.45
N LEU A 184 -21.11 -30.02 -10.70
CA LEU A 184 -21.79 -28.75 -10.46
C LEU A 184 -21.82 -28.41 -8.96
N ASN A 185 -22.01 -29.39 -8.08
CA ASN A 185 -21.99 -29.15 -6.63
C ASN A 185 -20.60 -28.69 -6.16
N THR A 186 -19.53 -29.30 -6.66
CA THR A 186 -18.16 -28.82 -6.39
C THR A 186 -17.95 -27.38 -6.88
N ALA A 187 -18.46 -27.05 -8.07
CA ALA A 187 -18.41 -25.70 -8.60
C ALA A 187 -19.16 -24.68 -7.72
N LYS A 188 -20.37 -25.03 -7.26
CA LYS A 188 -21.15 -24.19 -6.34
C LYS A 188 -20.40 -23.93 -5.04
N LEU A 189 -19.76 -24.93 -4.44
CA LEU A 189 -18.95 -24.73 -3.23
C LEU A 189 -17.77 -23.77 -3.47
N ALA A 190 -17.05 -23.91 -4.58
CA ALA A 190 -15.97 -23.01 -4.94
C ALA A 190 -16.45 -21.57 -5.21
N MET A 191 -17.64 -21.41 -5.80
CA MET A 191 -18.28 -20.11 -5.99
C MET A 191 -18.65 -19.44 -4.66
N GLU A 192 -19.19 -20.20 -3.70
CA GLU A 192 -19.50 -19.68 -2.36
C GLU A 192 -18.24 -19.25 -1.59
N GLN A 193 -17.13 -19.99 -1.74
CA GLN A 193 -15.84 -19.56 -1.20
C GLN A 193 -15.38 -18.24 -1.85
N ALA A 194 -15.47 -18.12 -3.18
CA ALA A 194 -15.11 -16.89 -3.89
C ALA A 194 -15.99 -15.69 -3.46
N LYS A 195 -17.29 -15.90 -3.20
CA LYS A 195 -18.20 -14.88 -2.64
C LYS A 195 -17.76 -14.45 -1.25
N THR A 196 -17.45 -15.42 -0.38
CA THR A 196 -16.95 -15.16 0.98
C THR A 196 -15.67 -14.32 0.96
N ASP A 197 -14.69 -14.70 0.14
CA ASP A 197 -13.42 -13.98 0.06
C ASP A 197 -13.60 -12.58 -0.54
N ALA A 198 -14.44 -12.44 -1.58
CA ALA A 198 -14.72 -11.15 -2.19
C ALA A 198 -15.41 -10.19 -1.20
N LYS A 199 -16.31 -10.74 -0.36
CA LYS A 199 -16.91 -9.98 0.74
C LYS A 199 -15.85 -9.56 1.78
N ALA A 200 -14.95 -10.47 2.18
CA ALA A 200 -13.88 -10.14 3.11
C ALA A 200 -12.98 -9.00 2.60
N LEU A 201 -12.66 -8.99 1.29
CA LEU A 201 -11.96 -7.88 0.66
C LEU A 201 -12.77 -6.58 0.74
N SER A 202 -14.07 -6.61 0.43
CA SER A 202 -14.94 -5.43 0.51
C SER A 202 -15.01 -4.87 1.93
N ASP A 203 -15.15 -5.75 2.92
CA ASP A 203 -15.20 -5.36 4.33
C ASP A 203 -13.87 -4.74 4.78
N LEU A 204 -12.73 -5.27 4.32
CA LEU A 204 -11.41 -4.70 4.59
C LEU A 204 -11.23 -3.32 3.95
N VAL A 205 -11.72 -3.12 2.72
CA VAL A 205 -11.67 -1.82 2.04
C VAL A 205 -12.54 -0.79 2.76
N ALA A 206 -13.70 -1.21 3.29
CA ALA A 206 -14.57 -0.35 4.09
C ALA A 206 -13.92 0.11 5.41
N GLN A 207 -12.96 -0.65 5.95
CA GLN A 207 -12.19 -0.27 7.14
C GLN A 207 -11.13 0.80 6.87
N VAL A 208 -10.82 1.13 5.61
CA VAL A 208 -9.93 2.25 5.28
C VAL A 208 -10.67 3.55 5.63
N ASN A 209 -10.32 4.20 6.73
CA ASN A 209 -10.90 5.46 7.18
C ASN A 209 -9.82 6.52 7.50
N SER A 210 -10.22 7.71 7.95
CA SER A 210 -9.31 8.82 8.24
C SER A 210 -8.32 8.50 9.38
N THR A 211 -8.67 7.62 10.32
CA THR A 211 -7.81 7.24 11.45
C THR A 211 -6.94 6.02 11.14
N SER A 212 -7.27 5.22 10.13
CA SER A 212 -6.53 4.00 9.77
C SER A 212 -5.06 4.26 9.38
N ASP A 213 -4.19 3.31 9.69
CA ASP A 213 -2.82 3.28 9.17
C ASP A 213 -2.79 2.65 7.77
N ALA A 214 -2.70 3.50 6.75
CA ALA A 214 -2.61 3.08 5.35
C ALA A 214 -1.42 2.13 5.09
N ARG A 215 -0.31 2.28 5.85
CA ARG A 215 0.87 1.45 5.67
C ARG A 215 0.62 0.01 6.12
N ALA A 216 -0.15 -0.16 7.19
CA ALA A 216 -0.55 -1.47 7.69
C ALA A 216 -1.64 -2.12 6.83
N LEU A 217 -2.59 -1.32 6.32
CA LEU A 217 -3.73 -1.84 5.53
C LEU A 217 -3.36 -2.28 4.12
N ARG A 218 -2.43 -1.59 3.46
CA ARG A 218 -2.03 -1.93 2.07
C ARG A 218 -1.64 -3.40 1.88
N PRO A 219 -0.70 -3.99 2.65
CA PRO A 219 -0.34 -5.39 2.47
C PRO A 219 -1.49 -6.36 2.76
N GLN A 220 -2.42 -5.98 3.65
CA GLN A 220 -3.61 -6.78 3.94
C GLN A 220 -4.56 -6.79 2.74
N ILE A 221 -4.80 -5.63 2.12
CA ILE A 221 -5.63 -5.52 0.90
C ILE A 221 -4.99 -6.33 -0.23
N GLU A 222 -3.67 -6.23 -0.41
CA GLU A 222 -2.97 -6.99 -1.44
C GLU A 222 -3.09 -8.50 -1.21
N ALA A 223 -2.92 -8.96 0.04
CA ALA A 223 -3.10 -10.36 0.40
C ALA A 223 -4.54 -10.83 0.13
N ALA A 224 -5.54 -10.04 0.55
CA ALA A 224 -6.94 -10.33 0.29
C ALA A 224 -7.24 -10.43 -1.22
N VAL A 225 -6.72 -9.51 -2.04
CA VAL A 225 -6.85 -9.57 -3.51
C VAL A 225 -6.26 -10.87 -4.08
N LYS A 226 -5.10 -11.32 -3.58
CA LYS A 226 -4.49 -12.59 -4.02
C LYS A 226 -5.37 -13.81 -3.67
N VAL A 227 -5.94 -13.82 -2.47
CA VAL A 227 -6.87 -14.87 -2.02
C VAL A 227 -8.11 -14.91 -2.91
N VAL A 228 -8.77 -13.76 -3.13
CA VAL A 228 -9.97 -13.69 -3.99
C VAL A 228 -9.66 -14.15 -5.41
N ASN A 229 -8.53 -13.75 -5.97
CA ASN A 229 -8.11 -14.18 -7.30
C ASN A 229 -7.90 -15.70 -7.38
N ALA A 230 -7.31 -16.32 -6.36
CA ALA A 230 -7.16 -17.77 -6.29
C ALA A 230 -8.52 -18.48 -6.23
N SER A 231 -9.45 -17.97 -5.40
CA SER A 231 -10.79 -18.53 -5.27
C SER A 231 -11.63 -18.39 -6.54
N ILE A 232 -11.55 -17.25 -7.25
CA ILE A 232 -12.20 -17.06 -8.56
C ILE A 232 -11.64 -18.03 -9.60
N LYS A 233 -10.31 -18.22 -9.66
CA LYS A 233 -9.70 -19.20 -10.57
C LYS A 233 -10.13 -20.63 -10.25
N SER A 234 -10.26 -20.97 -8.97
CA SER A 234 -10.77 -22.27 -8.53
C SER A 234 -12.21 -22.49 -8.98
N ALA A 235 -13.09 -21.52 -8.73
CA ALA A 235 -14.50 -21.55 -9.17
C ALA A 235 -14.63 -21.68 -10.69
N HIS A 236 -13.82 -20.93 -11.45
CA HIS A 236 -13.78 -21.03 -12.91
C HIS A 236 -13.43 -22.44 -13.40
N LYS A 237 -12.34 -23.03 -12.89
CA LYS A 237 -11.93 -24.40 -13.25
C LYS A 237 -12.99 -25.44 -12.90
N ALA A 238 -13.64 -25.29 -11.75
CA ALA A 238 -14.72 -26.20 -11.35
C ALA A 238 -15.94 -26.09 -12.28
N LEU A 239 -16.31 -24.88 -12.72
CA LEU A 239 -17.37 -24.68 -13.72
C LEU A 239 -17.00 -25.24 -15.09
N GLU A 240 -15.75 -25.08 -15.54
CA GLU A 240 -15.26 -25.72 -16.77
C GLU A 240 -15.41 -27.24 -16.70
N TYR A 241 -15.05 -27.85 -15.56
CA TYR A 241 -15.18 -29.28 -15.36
C TYR A 241 -16.65 -29.74 -15.39
N ALA A 242 -17.55 -29.02 -14.71
CA ALA A 242 -18.99 -29.28 -14.78
C ALA A 242 -19.53 -29.15 -16.22
N GLY A 243 -19.09 -28.15 -16.97
CA GLY A 243 -19.42 -27.98 -18.38
C GLY A 243 -18.93 -29.14 -19.26
N LYS A 244 -17.69 -29.63 -19.05
CA LYS A 244 -17.13 -30.79 -19.75
C LYS A 244 -17.91 -32.07 -19.46
N ALA A 245 -18.28 -32.31 -18.19
CA ALA A 245 -19.12 -33.46 -17.82
C ALA A 245 -20.45 -33.46 -18.58
N LEU A 246 -21.09 -32.29 -18.70
CA LEU A 246 -22.31 -32.09 -19.50
C LEU A 246 -22.11 -32.39 -21.00
N ILE A 247 -20.98 -31.97 -21.57
CA ILE A 247 -20.65 -32.22 -22.98
C ILE A 247 -20.51 -33.72 -23.24
N VAL A 248 -19.90 -34.47 -22.32
CA VAL A 248 -19.78 -35.94 -22.45
C VAL A 248 -21.16 -36.60 -22.50
N LEU A 249 -22.10 -36.17 -21.65
CA LEU A 249 -23.46 -36.72 -21.60
C LEU A 249 -24.34 -36.34 -22.81
N SER A 250 -24.09 -35.18 -23.42
CA SER A 250 -24.90 -34.66 -24.53
C SER A 250 -24.43 -35.11 -25.92
N ARG A 251 -23.25 -35.72 -26.03
CA ARG A 251 -22.80 -36.30 -27.30
C ARG A 251 -23.70 -37.50 -27.61
N PRO A 252 -24.33 -37.54 -28.81
CA PRO A 252 -25.09 -38.71 -29.20
C PRO A 252 -24.15 -39.91 -29.14
N THR A 253 -24.51 -40.92 -28.35
CA THR A 253 -23.85 -42.21 -28.39
C THR A 253 -24.04 -42.71 -29.82
N LYS A 254 -23.00 -42.56 -30.66
CA LYS A 254 -23.00 -43.10 -32.00
C LYS A 254 -23.39 -44.57 -31.84
N PRO A 255 -24.55 -45.01 -32.35
CA PRO A 255 -25.00 -46.37 -32.15
C PRO A 255 -23.89 -47.27 -32.65
N ALA A 256 -23.37 -48.13 -31.78
CA ALA A 256 -22.38 -49.12 -32.16
C ALA A 256 -22.96 -49.81 -33.39
N THR A 257 -22.27 -49.67 -34.51
CA THR A 257 -22.71 -50.19 -35.80
C THR A 257 -22.90 -51.67 -35.58
N SER A 258 -24.16 -52.09 -35.47
CA SER A 258 -24.53 -53.48 -35.31
C SER A 258 -24.04 -54.18 -36.57
N THR A 259 -22.86 -54.80 -36.45
CA THR A 259 -22.35 -55.76 -37.42
C THR A 259 -23.38 -56.87 -37.47
N LEU A 260 -24.25 -56.79 -38.49
CA LEU A 260 -25.18 -57.83 -38.88
C LEU A 260 -24.41 -59.15 -38.98
N PRO A 261 -24.92 -60.26 -38.40
CA PRO A 261 -24.33 -61.57 -38.64
C PRO A 261 -24.48 -61.89 -40.13
N THR A 262 -23.34 -62.07 -40.81
CA THR A 262 -23.27 -62.69 -42.12
C THR A 262 -23.86 -64.10 -42.01
N ILE A 263 -25.05 -64.31 -42.57
CA ILE A 263 -25.65 -65.64 -42.73
C ILE A 263 -24.89 -66.31 -43.88
N GLN A 264 -24.25 -67.46 -43.59
CA GLN A 264 -23.65 -68.37 -44.58
C GLN A 264 -24.70 -69.27 -45.21
#